data_AF-A0A954T8Q1-F1
#
_entry.id   AF-A0A954T8Q1-F1
#
_cell.length_a   1.000
_cell.length_b   1.000
_cell.length_c   1.000
_cell.angle_alpha   90.00
_cell.angle_beta   90.00
_cell.angle_gamma   90.00
#
_symmetry.space_group_name_H-M   'P 1'
#
loop_
_entity.id
_entity.type
_entity.pdbx_description
1 polymer ?
#
loop_
_entity_poly.entity_id
_entity_poly.type
_entity_poly.pdbx_seq_one_letter_code
_entity_poly.pdbx_strand_id
1 'polypeptide(L)'
;MMEAVGRVFDELQQQYRHTVLVLLSPLNEGADRLAAKVAKKKGVQLIAVLAWPEGVCNDQLHRTGSEAEFNELLSGAAHVVHLSLIEGTSEADIQNSKDARAVHYAQVGAYIARHSQYLIALWDGENTPRGGTARVVRWQREGKTAPFAPNVGLLDEVESGPVCHILTPRSGRNPPDGAMTRKILYPEGTAARPDERQAEREFRRVWQNLDRFNRDAARLQTHSAGAVRASRGYVLSNADVARLST
;
A
#
# COMPACT_ATOMS: atom_id res chain seq x y z
N MET A 1 -14.45 13.56 2.14
CA MET A 1 -13.34 12.58 2.24
C MET A 1 -13.67 11.23 1.58
N MET A 2 -14.72 10.52 1.98
CA MET A 2 -15.09 9.22 1.38
C MET A 2 -15.30 9.30 -0.15
N GLU A 3 -16.00 10.33 -0.63
CA GLU A 3 -16.20 10.54 -2.07
C GLU A 3 -14.88 10.79 -2.81
N ALA A 4 -13.95 11.55 -2.21
CA ALA A 4 -12.67 11.84 -2.83
C ALA A 4 -11.84 10.56 -3.01
N VAL A 5 -11.82 9.69 -2.01
CA VAL A 5 -11.19 8.36 -2.11
C VAL A 5 -11.93 7.47 -3.10
N GLY A 6 -13.27 7.49 -3.08
CA GLY A 6 -14.09 6.71 -4.01
C GLY A 6 -13.81 7.03 -5.47
N ARG A 7 -13.66 8.33 -5.79
CA ARG A 7 -13.27 8.79 -7.14
C ARG A 7 -11.91 8.25 -7.57
N VAL A 8 -10.93 8.12 -6.65
CA VAL A 8 -9.62 7.55 -6.98
C VAL A 8 -9.78 6.09 -7.43
N PHE A 9 -10.54 5.28 -6.69
CA PHE A 9 -10.78 3.89 -7.10
C PHE A 9 -11.56 3.79 -8.41
N ASP A 10 -12.62 4.60 -8.57
CA ASP A 10 -13.43 4.62 -9.80
C ASP A 10 -12.56 4.95 -11.04
N GLU A 11 -11.70 5.97 -10.93
CA GLU A 11 -10.78 6.37 -12.00
C GLU A 11 -9.78 5.27 -12.35
N LEU A 12 -9.15 4.65 -11.34
CA LEU A 12 -8.19 3.57 -11.55
C LEU A 12 -8.85 2.33 -12.17
N GLN A 13 -10.04 1.93 -11.68
CA GLN A 13 -10.79 0.79 -12.24
C GLN A 13 -11.24 1.06 -13.67
N GLN A 14 -11.65 2.29 -13.99
CA GLN A 14 -12.07 2.67 -15.33
C GLN A 14 -10.91 2.66 -16.33
N GLN A 15 -9.72 3.14 -15.91
CA GLN A 15 -8.54 3.26 -16.74
C GLN A 15 -7.79 1.93 -16.91
N TYR A 16 -7.76 1.07 -15.90
CA TYR A 16 -7.00 -0.17 -15.86
C TYR A 16 -7.92 -1.38 -15.59
N ARG A 17 -8.87 -1.61 -16.50
CA ARG A 17 -9.97 -2.58 -16.34
C ARG A 17 -9.54 -4.03 -16.26
N HIS A 18 -8.35 -4.35 -16.76
CA HIS A 18 -7.82 -5.71 -16.77
C HIS A 18 -6.82 -5.93 -15.63
N THR A 19 -6.59 -4.91 -14.80
CA THR A 19 -5.68 -4.97 -13.65
C THR A 19 -6.50 -5.01 -12.37
N VAL A 20 -6.29 -6.05 -11.56
CA VAL A 20 -6.93 -6.15 -10.25
C VAL A 20 -6.35 -5.07 -9.33
N LEU A 21 -7.22 -4.22 -8.79
CA LEU A 21 -6.83 -3.26 -7.78
C LEU A 21 -6.87 -3.89 -6.40
N VAL A 22 -5.78 -3.68 -5.65
CA VAL A 22 -5.61 -4.13 -4.27
C VAL A 22 -5.22 -2.93 -3.42
N LEU A 23 -5.91 -2.75 -2.29
CA LEU A 23 -5.56 -1.77 -1.27
C LEU A 23 -4.74 -2.47 -0.17
N LEU A 24 -3.49 -2.04 0.02
CA LEU A 24 -2.74 -2.34 1.23
C LEU A 24 -3.11 -1.33 2.32
N SER A 25 -3.45 -1.79 3.52
CA SER A 25 -3.81 -0.89 4.62
C SER A 25 -3.32 -1.39 5.98
N PRO A 26 -2.80 -0.51 6.85
CA PRO A 26 -2.48 -0.87 8.23
C PRO A 26 -3.71 -0.90 9.15
N LEU A 27 -4.90 -0.52 8.63
CA LEU A 27 -6.15 -0.46 9.37
C LEU A 27 -6.13 0.40 10.65
N ASN A 28 -5.24 1.40 10.72
CA ASN A 28 -5.27 2.37 11.81
C ASN A 28 -6.60 3.14 11.81
N GLU A 29 -7.02 3.58 13.00
CA GLU A 29 -8.18 4.44 13.13
C GLU A 29 -8.07 5.70 12.25
N GLY A 30 -9.19 6.10 11.64
CA GLY A 30 -9.26 7.31 10.81
C GLY A 30 -9.07 7.02 9.32
N ALA A 31 -8.01 7.58 8.74
CA ALA A 31 -7.78 7.60 7.29
C ALA A 31 -7.71 6.19 6.68
N ASP A 32 -6.97 5.29 7.31
CA ASP A 32 -6.73 3.93 6.82
C ASP A 32 -8.03 3.11 6.79
N ARG A 33 -8.79 3.10 7.90
CA ARG A 33 -10.11 2.44 7.94
C ARG A 33 -11.13 3.09 7.01
N LEU A 34 -11.09 4.41 6.84
CA LEU A 34 -11.96 5.08 5.87
C LEU A 34 -11.65 4.61 4.44
N ALA A 35 -10.38 4.53 4.05
CA ALA A 35 -9.98 4.03 2.75
C ALA A 35 -10.38 2.56 2.57
N ALA A 36 -10.18 1.71 3.60
CA ALA A 36 -10.58 0.31 3.59
C ALA A 36 -12.10 0.13 3.41
N LYS A 37 -12.92 0.91 4.12
CA LYS A 37 -14.39 0.90 3.95
C LYS A 37 -14.81 1.31 2.54
N VAL A 38 -14.15 2.32 1.96
CA VAL A 38 -14.44 2.76 0.60
C VAL A 38 -14.01 1.70 -0.42
N ALA A 39 -12.83 1.09 -0.25
CA ALA A 39 -12.37 -0.01 -1.10
C ALA A 39 -13.35 -1.19 -1.10
N LYS A 40 -13.81 -1.63 0.08
CA LYS A 40 -14.84 -2.67 0.23
C LYS A 40 -16.13 -2.31 -0.53
N LYS A 41 -16.61 -1.07 -0.42
CA LYS A 41 -17.79 -0.58 -1.16
C LYS A 41 -17.60 -0.54 -2.68
N LYS A 42 -16.36 -0.39 -3.16
CA LYS A 42 -16.00 -0.33 -4.59
C LYS A 42 -15.58 -1.69 -5.16
N GLY A 43 -15.65 -2.77 -4.36
CA GLY A 43 -15.20 -4.10 -4.77
C GLY A 43 -13.68 -4.20 -4.98
N VAL A 44 -12.91 -3.29 -4.39
CA VAL A 44 -11.44 -3.34 -4.38
C VAL A 44 -10.99 -4.29 -3.28
N GLN A 45 -10.07 -5.19 -3.60
CA GLN A 45 -9.56 -6.17 -2.64
C GLN A 45 -8.74 -5.47 -1.55
N LEU A 46 -8.93 -5.86 -0.30
CA LEU A 46 -8.18 -5.33 0.84
C LEU A 46 -7.15 -6.36 1.29
N ILE A 47 -5.91 -5.93 1.48
CA ILE A 47 -4.89 -6.67 2.23
C ILE A 47 -4.52 -5.86 3.47
N ALA A 48 -4.73 -6.45 4.63
CA ALA A 48 -4.34 -5.85 5.90
C ALA A 48 -2.84 -6.10 6.16
N VAL A 49 -2.10 -5.08 6.59
CA VAL A 49 -0.68 -5.20 6.94
C VAL A 49 -0.50 -4.90 8.42
N LEU A 50 -0.13 -5.93 9.19
CA LEU A 50 0.01 -5.87 10.64
C LEU A 50 1.49 -5.88 11.05
N ALA A 51 1.80 -5.12 12.09
CA ALA A 51 3.16 -4.75 12.46
C ALA A 51 4.01 -5.86 13.09
N TRP A 52 3.39 -6.98 13.50
CA TRP A 52 4.08 -8.10 14.12
C TRP A 52 3.38 -9.43 13.79
N PRO A 53 4.03 -10.58 14.04
CA PRO A 53 3.45 -11.90 13.79
C PRO A 53 2.19 -12.15 14.61
N GLU A 54 1.30 -12.98 14.08
CA GLU A 54 0.10 -13.41 14.80
C GLU A 54 0.47 -14.08 16.13
N GLY A 55 -0.24 -13.74 17.20
CA GLY A 55 -0.04 -14.32 18.53
C GLY A 55 1.21 -13.85 19.29
N VAL A 56 2.07 -13.02 18.68
CA VAL A 56 3.30 -12.52 19.31
C VAL A 56 3.07 -11.33 20.23
N CYS A 57 1.96 -10.61 20.11
CA CYS A 57 1.68 -9.45 20.96
C CYS A 57 0.17 -9.34 21.17
N ASN A 58 -0.23 -8.50 22.14
CA ASN A 58 -1.62 -8.19 22.36
C ASN A 58 -2.24 -7.54 21.11
N ASP A 59 -3.18 -8.24 20.46
CA ASP A 59 -3.88 -7.75 19.26
C ASP A 59 -4.58 -6.40 19.47
N GLN A 60 -4.95 -6.05 20.70
CA GLN A 60 -5.53 -4.75 21.03
C GLN A 60 -4.58 -3.59 20.69
N LEU A 61 -3.28 -3.85 20.58
CA LEU A 61 -2.31 -2.85 20.15
C LEU A 61 -2.51 -2.43 18.69
N HIS A 62 -3.10 -3.28 17.83
CA HIS A 62 -3.54 -2.89 16.48
C HIS A 62 -4.87 -2.13 16.50
N ARG A 63 -5.69 -2.33 17.54
CA ARG A 63 -7.10 -1.94 17.59
C ARG A 63 -7.32 -0.59 18.27
N THR A 64 -6.64 0.45 17.78
CA THR A 64 -6.95 1.82 18.21
C THR A 64 -8.39 2.20 17.81
N GLY A 65 -9.15 2.90 18.65
CA GLY A 65 -10.54 3.27 18.34
C GLY A 65 -11.54 2.11 18.38
N SER A 66 -12.46 2.06 17.42
CA SER A 66 -13.51 1.02 17.35
C SER A 66 -12.94 -0.38 17.03
N GLU A 67 -12.96 -1.28 18.02
CA GLU A 67 -12.59 -2.68 17.86
C GLU A 67 -13.49 -3.43 16.87
N ALA A 68 -14.81 -3.20 16.94
CA ALA A 68 -15.78 -3.85 16.06
C ALA A 68 -15.51 -3.51 14.59
N GLU A 69 -15.22 -2.24 14.30
CA GLU A 69 -14.89 -1.79 12.94
C GLU A 69 -13.58 -2.40 12.44
N PHE A 70 -12.55 -2.46 13.29
CA PHE A 70 -11.29 -3.09 12.94
C PHE A 70 -11.49 -4.58 12.60
N ASN A 71 -12.20 -5.32 13.46
CA ASN A 71 -12.43 -6.75 13.27
C ASN A 71 -13.26 -7.02 12.02
N GLU A 72 -14.29 -6.21 11.73
CA GLU A 72 -15.08 -6.35 10.50
C GLU A 72 -14.21 -6.15 9.25
N LEU A 73 -13.35 -5.13 9.25
CA LEU A 73 -12.44 -4.85 8.14
C LEU A 73 -11.37 -5.94 7.98
N LEU A 74 -10.79 -6.40 9.08
CA LEU A 74 -9.78 -7.47 9.07
C LEU A 74 -10.37 -8.78 8.56
N SER A 75 -11.58 -9.17 9.03
CA SER A 75 -12.28 -10.37 8.54
C SER A 75 -12.69 -10.28 7.06
N GLY A 76 -12.86 -9.07 6.55
CA GLY A 76 -13.20 -8.81 5.15
C GLY A 76 -11.98 -8.66 4.25
N ALA A 77 -10.76 -8.70 4.80
CA ALA A 77 -9.55 -8.64 4.00
C ALA A 77 -9.34 -9.95 3.24
N ALA A 78 -8.90 -9.86 1.98
CA ALA A 78 -8.56 -11.03 1.17
C ALA A 78 -7.34 -11.77 1.75
N HIS A 79 -6.38 -11.01 2.28
CA HIS A 79 -5.20 -11.53 2.97
C HIS A 79 -4.77 -10.62 4.12
N VAL A 80 -4.07 -11.21 5.10
CA VAL A 80 -3.42 -10.49 6.18
C VAL A 80 -1.93 -10.77 6.12
N VAL A 81 -1.13 -9.72 5.99
CA VAL A 81 0.33 -9.80 6.02
C VAL A 81 0.79 -9.40 7.42
N HIS A 82 1.43 -10.33 8.10
CA HIS A 82 2.09 -10.06 9.38
C HIS A 82 3.59 -9.85 9.14
N LEU A 83 4.11 -8.69 9.56
CA LEU A 83 5.54 -8.41 9.48
C LEU A 83 6.30 -9.10 10.61
N SER A 84 7.54 -9.51 10.33
CA SER A 84 8.44 -10.05 11.33
C SER A 84 8.92 -8.97 12.30
N LEU A 85 9.22 -9.38 13.54
CA LEU A 85 9.87 -8.52 14.52
C LEU A 85 11.21 -8.01 13.98
N ILE A 86 11.52 -6.76 14.30
CA ILE A 86 12.83 -6.17 13.98
C ILE A 86 13.89 -6.83 14.86
N GLU A 87 15.04 -7.16 14.25
CA GLU A 87 16.17 -7.77 14.95
C GLU A 87 16.53 -6.99 16.22
N GLY A 88 16.75 -7.71 17.32
CA GLY A 88 17.04 -7.13 18.63
C GLY A 88 15.81 -6.59 19.38
N THR A 89 14.59 -6.73 18.85
CA THR A 89 13.35 -6.39 19.57
C THR A 89 12.61 -7.66 20.01
N SER A 90 12.24 -7.73 21.29
CA SER A 90 11.43 -8.81 21.84
C SER A 90 9.93 -8.46 21.87
N GLU A 91 9.08 -9.47 22.06
CA GLU A 91 7.65 -9.27 22.37
C GLU A 91 7.44 -8.33 23.56
N ALA A 92 8.21 -8.54 24.64
CA ALA A 92 8.10 -7.74 25.85
C ALA A 92 8.39 -6.25 25.60
N ASP A 93 9.30 -5.94 24.68
CA ASP A 93 9.60 -4.56 24.29
C ASP A 93 8.40 -3.91 23.59
N ILE A 94 7.71 -4.63 22.70
CA ILE A 94 6.53 -4.11 21.98
C ILE A 94 5.36 -3.90 22.93
N GLN A 95 5.16 -4.81 23.89
CA GLN A 95 4.09 -4.67 24.87
C GLN A 95 4.31 -3.43 25.77
N ASN A 96 5.55 -3.22 26.22
CA ASN A 96 5.85 -2.25 27.28
C ASN A 96 6.37 -0.90 26.76
N SER A 97 6.93 -0.82 25.55
CA SER A 97 7.54 0.40 25.00
C SER A 97 6.74 1.01 23.85
N LYS A 98 6.35 2.28 24.02
CA LYS A 98 5.75 3.08 22.94
C LYS A 98 6.72 3.30 21.78
N ASP A 99 8.02 3.42 22.07
CA ASP A 99 9.04 3.66 21.05
C ASP A 99 9.27 2.39 20.21
N ALA A 100 9.34 1.22 20.84
CA ALA A 100 9.42 -0.06 20.13
C ALA A 100 8.23 -0.25 19.18
N ARG A 101 7.00 0.07 19.64
CA ARG A 101 5.80 0.08 18.78
C ARG A 101 5.90 1.10 17.65
N ALA A 102 6.36 2.31 17.93
CA ALA A 102 6.48 3.35 16.91
C ALA A 102 7.43 2.96 15.76
N VAL A 103 8.50 2.20 16.07
CA VAL A 103 9.41 1.64 15.05
C VAL A 103 8.72 0.56 14.23
N HIS A 104 7.94 -0.34 14.83
CA HIS A 104 7.19 -1.37 14.09
C HIS A 104 6.06 -0.77 13.23
N TYR A 105 5.38 0.27 13.70
CA TYR A 105 4.44 1.02 12.84
C TYR A 105 5.16 1.72 11.68
N ALA A 106 6.38 2.19 11.89
CA ALA A 106 7.21 2.72 10.83
C ALA A 106 7.55 1.65 9.78
N GLN A 107 7.88 0.43 10.21
CA GLN A 107 8.12 -0.72 9.34
C GLN A 107 6.91 -1.05 8.46
N VAL A 108 5.68 -0.98 9.01
CA VAL A 108 4.44 -1.15 8.22
C VAL A 108 4.32 -0.08 7.14
N GLY A 109 4.57 1.19 7.50
CA GLY A 109 4.57 2.29 6.52
C GLY A 109 5.61 2.10 5.41
N ALA A 110 6.79 1.61 5.75
CA ALA A 110 7.85 1.28 4.79
C ALA A 110 7.45 0.11 3.89
N TYR A 111 6.83 -0.94 4.44
CA TYR A 111 6.29 -2.06 3.67
C TYR A 111 5.26 -1.57 2.65
N ILE A 112 4.28 -0.78 3.08
CA ILE A 112 3.24 -0.24 2.19
C ILE A 112 3.87 0.60 1.07
N ALA A 113 4.81 1.50 1.38
CA ALA A 113 5.45 2.33 0.37
C ALA A 113 6.20 1.52 -0.70
N ARG A 114 6.83 0.41 -0.32
CA ARG A 114 7.57 -0.45 -1.26
C ARG A 114 6.66 -1.34 -2.09
N HIS A 115 5.56 -1.79 -1.52
CA HIS A 115 4.64 -2.71 -2.19
C HIS A 115 3.46 -2.00 -2.88
N SER A 116 3.49 -0.67 -2.96
CA SER A 116 2.46 0.15 -3.62
C SER A 116 3.00 0.79 -4.89
N GLN A 117 2.30 0.58 -6.00
CA GLN A 117 2.54 1.33 -7.26
C GLN A 117 1.95 2.74 -7.21
N TYR A 118 0.99 2.98 -6.30
CA TYR A 118 0.25 4.21 -6.17
C TYR A 118 -0.18 4.39 -4.71
N LEU A 119 0.29 5.44 -4.04
CA LEU A 119 -0.03 5.69 -2.63
C LEU A 119 -1.15 6.71 -2.50
N ILE A 120 -2.22 6.40 -1.76
CA ILE A 120 -3.26 7.37 -1.39
C ILE A 120 -2.91 7.96 -0.01
N ALA A 121 -2.62 9.26 0.03
CA ALA A 121 -2.30 9.98 1.25
C ALA A 121 -3.44 10.94 1.62
N LEU A 122 -4.19 10.61 2.67
CA LEU A 122 -5.08 11.54 3.36
C LEU A 122 -4.24 12.31 4.38
N TRP A 123 -3.79 13.50 4.01
CA TRP A 123 -2.72 14.18 4.72
C TRP A 123 -2.87 15.70 4.67
N ASP A 124 -2.42 16.38 5.71
CA ASP A 124 -2.46 17.84 5.84
C ASP A 124 -1.37 18.56 5.03
N GLY A 125 -0.41 17.82 4.47
CA GLY A 125 0.73 18.40 3.75
C GLY A 125 1.89 18.86 4.64
N GLU A 126 1.77 18.72 5.97
CA GLU A 126 2.82 19.16 6.90
C GLU A 126 3.93 18.11 7.04
N ASN A 127 5.09 18.39 6.44
CA ASN A 127 6.27 17.52 6.53
C ASN A 127 7.00 17.75 7.86
N THR A 128 6.54 17.08 8.92
CA THR A 128 7.19 17.12 10.24
C THR A 128 8.07 15.88 10.46
N PRO A 129 9.23 15.98 11.15
CA PRO A 129 10.10 14.82 11.41
C PRO A 129 9.42 13.67 12.15
N ARG A 130 8.38 13.97 12.93
CA ARG A 130 7.59 12.98 13.69
C ARG A 130 6.31 12.54 12.98
N GLY A 131 6.02 13.09 11.80
CA GLY A 131 4.80 12.79 11.06
C GLY A 131 4.87 11.42 10.37
N GLY A 132 4.11 10.45 10.89
CA GLY A 132 4.03 9.10 10.31
C GLY A 132 3.67 9.11 8.82
N THR A 133 2.62 9.84 8.44
CA THR A 133 2.17 9.96 7.04
C THR A 133 3.19 10.68 6.16
N ALA A 134 3.79 11.78 6.64
CA ALA A 134 4.81 12.51 5.89
C ALA A 134 6.03 11.64 5.56
N ARG A 135 6.40 10.75 6.49
CA ARG A 135 7.48 9.78 6.29
C ARG A 135 7.13 8.74 5.22
N VAL A 136 5.90 8.19 5.24
CA VAL A 136 5.46 7.22 4.21
C VAL A 136 5.37 7.86 2.82
N VAL A 137 4.86 9.09 2.73
CA VAL A 137 4.84 9.86 1.48
C VAL A 137 6.25 10.05 0.91
N ARG A 138 7.21 10.40 1.78
CA ARG A 138 8.62 10.52 1.39
C ARG A 138 9.19 9.21 0.89
N TRP A 139 8.98 8.13 1.64
CA TRP A 139 9.41 6.79 1.27
C TRP A 139 8.87 6.34 -0.08
N GLN A 140 7.60 6.59 -0.39
CA GLN A 140 7.03 6.29 -1.70
C GLN A 140 7.70 7.10 -2.82
N ARG A 141 7.95 8.39 -2.60
CA ARG A 141 8.50 9.29 -3.62
C ARG A 141 9.99 9.10 -3.86
N GLU A 142 10.73 8.67 -2.85
CA GLU A 142 12.17 8.46 -2.93
C GLU A 142 12.56 7.00 -3.14
N GLY A 143 11.64 6.06 -2.86
CA GLY A 143 11.88 4.60 -2.79
C GLY A 143 12.87 4.17 -1.69
N LYS A 144 13.33 5.10 -0.86
CA LYS A 144 14.31 4.86 0.21
C LYS A 144 13.61 4.61 1.52
N THR A 145 13.55 3.36 1.97
CA THR A 145 12.78 2.96 3.16
C THR A 145 13.64 2.53 4.35
N ALA A 146 14.90 2.98 4.39
CA ALA A 146 15.82 2.71 5.50
C ALA A 146 15.21 3.12 6.86
N PRO A 147 15.46 2.34 7.94
CA PRO A 147 16.28 1.13 7.99
C PRO A 147 15.54 -0.17 7.60
N PHE A 148 14.30 -0.09 7.11
CA PHE A 148 13.43 -1.25 6.88
C PHE A 148 13.60 -1.91 5.50
N ALA A 149 14.44 -1.33 4.64
CA ALA A 149 14.79 -1.93 3.36
C ALA A 149 15.78 -3.10 3.59
N PRO A 150 15.59 -4.28 2.97
CA PRO A 150 16.67 -5.24 2.81
C PRO A 150 17.80 -4.56 2.05
N ASN A 151 19.02 -5.11 2.18
CA ASN A 151 20.16 -4.65 1.39
C ASN A 151 19.80 -4.70 -0.10
N VAL A 152 19.42 -3.56 -0.66
CA VAL A 152 19.28 -3.39 -2.11
C VAL A 152 20.67 -3.55 -2.70
N GLY A 153 20.80 -4.51 -3.60
CA GLY A 153 22.04 -4.70 -4.35
C GLY A 153 22.36 -3.43 -5.13
N LEU A 154 23.64 -3.23 -5.47
CA LEU A 154 24.08 -2.05 -6.24
C LEU A 154 23.36 -1.93 -7.60
N LEU A 155 22.77 -3.02 -8.09
CA LEU A 155 22.04 -3.11 -9.35
C LEU A 155 20.52 -3.06 -9.19
N ASP A 156 20.01 -2.99 -7.96
CA ASP A 156 18.56 -2.88 -7.72
C ASP A 156 18.13 -1.43 -7.96
N GLU A 157 17.16 -1.25 -8.85
CA GLU A 157 16.54 0.05 -9.05
C GLU A 157 15.68 0.41 -7.83
N VAL A 158 15.76 1.67 -7.41
CA VAL A 158 14.96 2.16 -6.29
C VAL A 158 13.51 2.31 -6.72
N GLU A 159 12.67 1.35 -6.34
CA GLU A 159 11.24 1.40 -6.62
C GLU A 159 10.59 2.58 -5.89
N SER A 160 10.14 3.57 -6.67
CA SER A 160 9.40 4.74 -6.20
C SER A 160 8.12 4.91 -7.01
N GLY A 161 7.16 5.65 -6.48
CA GLY A 161 5.89 5.84 -7.18
C GLY A 161 5.16 7.13 -6.82
N PRO A 162 4.10 7.44 -7.58
CA PRO A 162 3.27 8.61 -7.35
C PRO A 162 2.43 8.48 -6.07
N VAL A 163 2.21 9.63 -5.45
CA VAL A 163 1.34 9.79 -4.29
C VAL A 163 0.13 10.64 -4.66
N CYS A 164 -1.05 10.05 -4.58
CA CYS A 164 -2.32 10.77 -4.59
C CYS A 164 -2.53 11.44 -3.24
N HIS A 165 -2.14 12.72 -3.16
CA HIS A 165 -2.36 13.53 -1.97
C HIS A 165 -3.76 14.14 -2.03
N ILE A 166 -4.63 13.71 -1.12
CA ILE A 166 -5.90 14.36 -0.84
C ILE A 166 -5.69 15.21 0.40
N LEU A 167 -5.84 16.53 0.27
CA LEU A 167 -5.60 17.47 1.35
C LEU A 167 -6.68 17.31 2.43
N THR A 168 -6.30 16.88 3.63
CA THR A 168 -7.24 16.69 4.75
C THR A 168 -6.72 17.38 6.01
N PRO A 169 -7.52 18.16 6.74
CA PRO A 169 -7.08 18.70 8.02
C PRO A 169 -6.82 17.60 9.03
N ARG A 170 -5.90 17.86 9.97
CA ARG A 170 -5.84 17.05 11.19
C ARG A 170 -7.09 17.26 12.03
N SER A 171 -7.49 16.21 12.73
CA SER A 171 -8.58 16.30 13.70
C SER A 171 -8.34 17.46 14.67
N GLY A 172 -9.37 18.29 14.88
CA GLY A 172 -9.29 19.46 15.76
C GLY A 172 -8.60 20.69 15.18
N ARG A 173 -8.15 20.68 13.92
CA ARG A 173 -7.68 21.89 13.21
C ARG A 173 -8.70 22.36 12.18
N ASN A 174 -8.71 23.67 11.92
CA ASN A 174 -9.51 24.22 10.83
C ASN A 174 -9.07 23.62 9.49
N PRO A 175 -10.02 23.33 8.58
CA PRO A 175 -9.69 22.89 7.23
C PRO A 175 -8.81 23.93 6.54
N PRO A 176 -7.67 23.53 5.95
CA PRO A 176 -6.87 24.44 5.14
C PRO A 176 -7.65 24.84 3.88
N ASP A 177 -7.28 25.97 3.27
CA ASP A 177 -7.81 26.38 1.97
C ASP A 177 -7.57 25.26 0.93
N GLY A 178 -8.63 24.90 0.19
CA GLY A 178 -8.59 23.78 -0.74
C GLY A 178 -8.65 22.40 -0.07
N ALA A 179 -9.20 22.28 1.14
CA ALA A 179 -9.47 20.97 1.74
C ALA A 179 -10.23 20.05 0.76
N MET A 180 -9.87 18.77 0.77
CA MET A 180 -10.33 17.71 -0.15
C MET A 180 -9.87 17.88 -1.60
N THR A 181 -9.01 18.86 -1.92
CA THR A 181 -8.34 18.89 -3.23
C THR A 181 -7.39 17.70 -3.36
N ARG A 182 -7.31 17.18 -4.60
CA ARG A 182 -6.44 16.07 -4.96
C ARG A 182 -5.31 16.58 -5.84
N LYS A 183 -4.08 16.19 -5.52
CA LYS A 183 -2.90 16.37 -6.38
C LYS A 183 -2.07 15.10 -6.43
N ILE A 184 -1.40 14.86 -7.54
CA ILE A 184 -0.47 13.74 -7.68
C ILE A 184 0.95 14.26 -7.46
N LEU A 185 1.64 13.72 -6.48
CA LEU A 185 3.05 14.01 -6.22
C LEU A 185 3.88 12.90 -6.83
N TYR A 186 4.59 13.20 -7.91
CA TYR A 186 5.47 12.23 -8.56
C TYR A 186 6.80 12.06 -7.81
N PRO A 187 7.51 10.94 -8.02
CA PRO A 187 8.87 10.74 -7.52
C PRO A 187 9.81 11.88 -7.87
N GLU A 188 10.77 12.12 -6.98
CA GLU A 188 11.84 13.08 -7.24
C GLU A 188 12.88 12.39 -8.13
N GLY A 189 12.83 12.66 -9.44
CA GLY A 189 13.79 12.10 -10.38
C GLY A 189 15.24 12.38 -9.95
N THR A 190 16.14 11.42 -10.23
CA THR A 190 17.59 11.55 -9.99
C THR A 190 18.25 12.63 -10.85
N ALA A 191 17.58 13.08 -11.92
CA ALA A 191 17.92 14.28 -12.68
C ALA A 191 16.99 15.42 -12.28
N ALA A 192 17.55 16.63 -12.09
CA ALA A 192 16.86 17.85 -11.66
C ALA A 192 15.43 17.97 -12.24
N ARG A 193 14.43 17.71 -11.37
CA ARG A 193 12.98 17.88 -11.57
C ARG A 193 12.48 17.55 -12.99
N PRO A 194 12.15 16.28 -13.30
CA PRO A 194 11.33 16.00 -14.48
C PRO A 194 10.05 16.86 -14.42
N ASP A 195 9.64 17.43 -15.55
CA ASP A 195 8.33 18.07 -15.71
C ASP A 195 7.26 17.12 -15.18
N GLU A 196 6.38 17.58 -14.27
CA GLU A 196 5.33 16.75 -13.68
C GLU A 196 4.49 16.06 -14.76
N ARG A 197 4.30 16.73 -15.90
CA ARG A 197 3.59 16.15 -17.06
C ARG A 197 4.36 15.01 -17.72
N GLN A 198 5.70 15.07 -17.72
CA GLN A 198 6.54 13.98 -18.21
C GLN A 198 6.44 12.78 -17.28
N ALA A 199 6.61 12.98 -15.97
CA ALA A 199 6.47 11.91 -14.98
C ALA A 199 5.08 11.26 -15.07
N GLU A 200 4.02 12.07 -15.21
CA GLU A 200 2.66 11.58 -15.44
C GLU A 200 2.57 10.66 -16.67
N ARG A 201 3.13 11.08 -17.81
CA ARG A 201 3.13 10.26 -19.04
C ARG A 201 3.88 8.95 -18.85
N GLU A 202 5.01 8.97 -18.16
CA GLU A 202 5.84 7.79 -17.91
C GLU A 202 5.10 6.76 -17.03
N PHE A 203 4.58 7.18 -15.87
CA PHE A 203 3.80 6.29 -15.00
C PHE A 203 2.53 5.78 -15.68
N ARG A 204 1.82 6.66 -16.41
CA ARG A 204 0.63 6.24 -17.17
C ARG A 204 0.98 5.17 -18.21
N ARG A 205 2.12 5.30 -18.90
CA ARG A 205 2.59 4.29 -19.87
C ARG A 205 2.92 2.97 -19.19
N VAL A 206 3.59 2.98 -18.03
CA VAL A 206 3.88 1.78 -17.25
C VAL A 206 2.59 1.03 -16.89
N TRP A 207 1.60 1.72 -16.32
CA TRP A 207 0.34 1.08 -15.94
C TRP A 207 -0.50 0.64 -17.15
N GLN A 208 -0.49 1.37 -18.25
CA GLN A 208 -1.15 0.93 -19.50
C GLN A 208 -0.50 -0.35 -20.07
N ASN A 209 0.82 -0.46 -19.98
CA ASN A 209 1.53 -1.67 -20.39
C ASN A 209 1.18 -2.86 -19.48
N LEU A 210 1.11 -2.63 -18.16
CA LEU A 210 0.68 -3.65 -17.19
C LEU A 210 -0.75 -4.12 -17.48
N ASP A 211 -1.67 -3.20 -17.71
CA ASP A 211 -3.06 -3.52 -18.03
C ASP A 211 -3.21 -4.28 -19.35
N ARG A 212 -2.46 -3.86 -20.38
CA ARG A 212 -2.36 -4.60 -21.64
C ARG A 212 -1.85 -6.03 -21.40
N PHE A 213 -0.78 -6.17 -20.63
CA PHE A 213 -0.22 -7.49 -20.30
C PHE A 213 -1.27 -8.37 -19.61
N ASN A 214 -1.97 -7.86 -18.60
CA ASN A 214 -3.00 -8.61 -17.88
C ASN A 214 -4.15 -9.05 -18.80
N ARG A 215 -4.61 -8.17 -19.69
CA ARG A 215 -5.63 -8.51 -20.70
C ARG A 215 -5.16 -9.63 -21.61
N ASP A 216 -3.95 -9.50 -22.14
CA ASP A 216 -3.41 -10.44 -23.11
C ASP A 216 -3.13 -11.80 -22.44
N ALA A 217 -2.64 -11.79 -21.19
CA ALA A 217 -2.46 -12.99 -20.36
C ALA A 217 -3.78 -13.70 -20.08
N ALA A 218 -4.84 -12.98 -19.69
CA ALA A 218 -6.17 -13.55 -19.48
C ALA A 218 -6.74 -14.18 -20.76
N ARG A 219 -6.58 -13.49 -21.91
CA ARG A 219 -6.98 -14.02 -23.22
C ARG A 219 -6.22 -15.30 -23.57
N LEU A 220 -4.90 -15.32 -23.38
CA LEU A 220 -4.06 -16.49 -23.69
C LEU A 220 -4.35 -17.67 -22.77
N GLN A 221 -4.68 -17.44 -21.49
CA GLN A 221 -5.09 -18.49 -20.58
C GLN A 221 -6.33 -19.24 -21.08
N THR A 222 -7.29 -18.53 -21.69
CA THR A 222 -8.48 -19.15 -22.29
C THR A 222 -8.14 -19.97 -23.55
N HIS A 223 -7.21 -19.49 -24.39
CA HIS A 223 -6.90 -20.12 -25.67
C HIS A 223 -5.85 -21.24 -25.57
N SER A 224 -4.98 -21.19 -24.55
CA SER A 224 -3.82 -22.06 -24.40
C SER A 224 -3.74 -22.65 -22.98
N ALA A 225 -4.88 -22.99 -22.39
CA ALA A 225 -4.98 -23.50 -21.02
C ALA A 225 -4.04 -24.70 -20.74
N GLY A 226 -3.85 -25.58 -21.73
CA GLY A 226 -2.92 -26.71 -21.64
C GLY A 226 -1.45 -26.28 -21.54
N ALA A 227 -1.03 -25.30 -22.35
CA ALA A 227 0.33 -24.77 -22.33
C ALA A 227 0.62 -23.97 -21.05
N VAL A 228 -0.34 -23.17 -20.56
CA VAL A 228 -0.21 -22.45 -19.29
C VAL A 228 -0.13 -23.42 -18.11
N ARG A 229 -0.91 -24.51 -18.13
CA ARG A 229 -0.84 -25.55 -17.09
C ARG A 229 0.52 -26.26 -17.10
N ALA A 230 1.04 -26.60 -18.28
CA ALA A 230 2.37 -27.18 -18.43
C ALA A 230 3.46 -26.21 -17.94
N SER A 231 3.36 -24.93 -18.28
CA SER A 231 4.37 -23.94 -17.92
C SER A 231 4.43 -23.64 -16.43
N ARG A 232 3.30 -23.72 -15.72
CA ARG A 232 3.25 -23.59 -14.25
C ARG A 232 4.16 -24.61 -13.57
N GLY A 233 4.27 -25.83 -14.10
CA GLY A 233 5.16 -26.87 -13.55
C GLY A 233 6.66 -26.56 -13.70
N TYR A 234 7.06 -25.59 -14.53
CA TYR A 234 8.45 -25.15 -14.64
C TYR A 234 8.82 -24.04 -13.65
N VAL A 235 7.83 -23.32 -13.11
CA VAL A 235 8.05 -22.13 -12.27
C VAL A 235 7.66 -22.39 -10.81
N LEU A 236 6.59 -23.15 -10.60
CA LEU A 236 6.04 -23.44 -9.29
C LEU A 236 6.25 -24.92 -8.98
N SER A 237 6.73 -25.21 -7.77
CA SER A 237 6.71 -26.58 -7.30
C SER A 237 5.26 -27.04 -7.14
N ASN A 238 5.02 -28.36 -7.17
CA ASN A 238 3.67 -28.90 -6.92
C ASN A 238 3.11 -28.45 -5.55
N ALA A 239 3.98 -28.17 -4.57
CA ALA A 239 3.59 -27.63 -3.27
C ALA A 239 3.11 -26.18 -3.35
N ASP A 240 3.69 -25.36 -4.23
CA ASP A 240 3.29 -23.96 -4.44
C ASP A 240 1.97 -23.87 -5.21
N VAL A 241 1.77 -24.74 -6.21
CA VAL A 241 0.52 -24.81 -6.97
C VAL A 241 -0.67 -25.16 -6.07
N ALA A 242 -0.48 -26.05 -5.08
CA ALA A 242 -1.52 -26.41 -4.12
C ALA A 242 -1.93 -25.23 -3.22
N ARG A 243 -1.00 -24.35 -2.84
CA ARG A 243 -1.26 -23.16 -2.01
C ARG A 243 -1.95 -22.02 -2.76
N LEU A 244 -1.81 -21.97 -4.09
CA LEU A 244 -2.37 -20.93 -4.95
C LEU A 244 -3.73 -21.30 -5.57
N SER A 245 -4.20 -22.53 -5.36
CA SER A 245 -5.45 -23.05 -5.95
C SER A 245 -6.64 -23.06 -4.98
N THR A 246 -6.42 -22.64 -3.73
CA THR A 246 -7.43 -22.40 -2.67
C THR A 246 -7.71 -20.91 -2.55
#